data_AF-A0A2E0TQC9-F1
#
_entry.id   AF-A0A2E0TQC9-F1
#
_cell.length_a   1.000
_cell.length_b   1.000
_cell.length_c   1.000
_cell.angle_alpha   90.00
_cell.angle_beta   90.00
_cell.angle_gamma   90.00
#
_symmetry.space_group_name_H-M   'P 1'
#
loop_
_entity.id
_entity.type
_entity.pdbx_description
1 polymer ?
#
loop_
_entity_poly.entity_id
_entity_poly.type
_entity_poly.pdbx_seq_one_letter_code
_entity_poly.pdbx_strand_id
1 'polypeptide(L)' 'MRALFFVACSCLLLACPRDVEEPEPPLDGEACVTDDQCTPAEAPCGVVYACVHGYCEQQPSRALPCDE' A
#
# COMPACT_ATOMS: atom_id res chain seq x y z
N MET A 1 18.65 -29.80 -26.71
CA MET A 1 18.33 -29.43 -25.30
C MET A 1 18.55 -27.93 -25.06
N ARG A 2 17.87 -27.05 -25.81
CA ARG A 2 18.08 -25.58 -25.73
C ARG A 2 16.79 -24.79 -25.98
N ALA A 3 15.86 -25.37 -26.76
CA ALA A 3 14.54 -24.78 -27.04
C ALA A 3 13.53 -24.90 -25.87
N LEU A 4 13.71 -25.86 -24.95
CA LEU A 4 12.76 -26.08 -23.85
C LEU A 4 12.83 -25.00 -22.76
N PHE A 5 13.94 -24.26 -22.65
CA PHE A 5 14.11 -23.23 -21.62
C PHE A 5 13.34 -21.93 -21.93
N PHE A 6 13.08 -21.64 -23.20
CA PHE A 6 12.42 -20.39 -23.61
C PHE A 6 10.91 -20.40 -23.43
N VAL A 7 10.26 -21.56 -23.48
CA VAL A 7 8.79 -21.66 -23.39
C VAL A 7 8.29 -21.46 -21.95
N ALA A 8 9.10 -21.83 -20.95
CA ALA A 8 8.70 -21.74 -19.54
C ALA A 8 8.64 -20.28 -19.02
N CYS A 9 9.47 -19.37 -19.53
CA CYS A 9 9.46 -17.97 -19.10
C CYS A 9 8.24 -17.18 -19.58
N SER A 10 7.68 -17.54 -20.75
CA SER A 10 6.57 -16.80 -21.36
C SER A 10 5.24 -16.96 -20.61
N CYS A 11 5.05 -18.10 -19.93
CA CYS A 11 3.82 -18.36 -19.16
C CYS A 11 3.74 -17.54 -17.87
N LEU A 12 4.87 -17.12 -17.30
CA LEU A 12 4.90 -16.30 -16.08
C LEU A 12 4.41 -14.86 -16.32
N LEU A 13 4.56 -14.35 -17.54
CA LEU A 13 4.13 -12.99 -17.90
C LEU A 13 2.63 -12.90 -18.23
N LEU A 14 1.96 -14.03 -18.47
CA LEU A 14 0.51 -14.11 -18.66
C LEU A 14 -0.24 -14.42 -17.36
N ALA A 15 0.47 -14.89 -16.32
CA ALA A 15 -0.12 -15.27 -15.05
C ALA A 15 -0.20 -14.12 -14.03
N CYS A 16 0.52 -13.02 -14.25
CA CYS A 16 0.30 -11.79 -13.49
C CYS A 16 -0.86 -11.03 -14.15
N PRO A 17 -2.01 -10.86 -13.47
CA PRO A 17 -3.07 -10.00 -13.98
C PRO A 17 -2.45 -8.62 -14.26
N ARG A 18 -2.56 -8.17 -15.52
CA ARG A 18 -2.00 -6.88 -15.95
C ARG A 18 -2.72 -5.69 -15.32
N ASP A 19 -3.93 -5.92 -14.83
CA ASP A 19 -4.72 -4.96 -14.09
C ASP A 19 -4.70 -5.36 -12.61
N VAL A 20 -3.96 -4.57 -11.82
CA VAL A 20 -4.24 -4.44 -10.40
C VAL A 20 -5.31 -3.35 -10.33
N GLU A 21 -6.55 -3.72 -10.02
CA GLU A 21 -7.59 -2.73 -9.72
C GLU A 21 -7.10 -1.89 -8.54
N GLU A 22 -6.81 -0.62 -8.81
CA GLU A 22 -6.48 0.35 -7.77
C GLU A 22 -7.77 0.64 -7.00
N PRO A 23 -7.79 0.47 -5.66
CA PRO A 23 -8.97 0.77 -4.87
C PRO A 23 -9.40 2.23 -5.10
N GLU A 24 -10.69 2.44 -5.37
CA GLU A 24 -11.22 3.80 -5.42
C GLU A 24 -11.05 4.46 -4.04
N PRO A 25 -10.64 5.73 -3.99
CA PRO A 25 -10.44 6.43 -2.72
C PRO A 25 -11.78 6.52 -1.96
N PRO A 26 -11.74 6.39 -0.61
CA PRO A 26 -12.95 6.51 0.20
C PRO A 26 -13.60 7.90 0.00
N LEU A 27 -14.90 7.92 -0.27
CA LEU A 27 -15.67 9.15 -0.52
C LEU A 27 -15.73 10.08 0.71
N ASP A 28 -15.51 9.51 1.90
CA ASP A 28 -15.54 10.14 3.21
C ASP A 28 -14.16 10.19 3.89
N GLY A 29 -13.09 9.89 3.14
CA GLY A 29 -11.72 9.96 3.66
C GLY A 29 -11.35 11.40 4.07
N GLU A 30 -10.69 11.54 5.21
CA GLU A 30 -10.08 12.81 5.61
C GLU A 30 -8.93 13.16 4.66
N ALA A 31 -8.96 14.36 4.09
CA ALA A 31 -7.94 14.78 3.14
C ALA A 31 -6.63 15.12 3.86
N CYS A 32 -5.51 14.74 3.26
CA CYS A 32 -4.17 14.93 3.83
C CYS A 32 -3.12 15.24 2.77
N VAL A 33 -1.99 15.76 3.25
CA VAL A 33 -0.75 15.98 2.49
C VAL A 33 0.40 15.19 3.10
N THR A 34 0.38 14.95 4.41
CA THR A 34 1.43 14.23 5.15
C THR A 34 0.84 13.26 6.16
N ASP A 35 1.58 12.18 6.47
CA ASP A 35 1.17 11.14 7.43
C ASP A 35 0.88 11.70 8.85
N ASP A 36 1.58 12.76 9.25
CA ASP A 36 1.38 13.44 10.54
C ASP A 36 -0.03 14.02 10.72
N GLN A 37 -0.75 14.30 9.63
CA GLN A 37 -2.13 14.80 9.69
C GLN A 37 -3.13 13.68 9.96
N CYS A 38 -2.76 12.44 9.66
CA CYS A 38 -3.64 11.28 9.75
C CYS A 38 -3.48 10.52 11.06
N THR A 39 -2.31 10.59 11.69
CA THR A 39 -2.02 9.87 12.93
C THR A 39 -2.54 10.66 14.14
N PRO A 40 -3.55 10.16 14.88
CA PRO A 40 -4.06 10.85 16.06
C PRO A 40 -3.00 11.02 17.14
N ALA A 41 -3.07 12.11 17.90
CA ALA A 41 -2.14 12.35 19.00
C ALA A 41 -2.21 11.28 20.11
N GLU A 42 -3.35 10.60 20.24
CA GLU A 42 -3.58 9.52 21.19
C GLU A 42 -3.27 8.12 20.62
N ALA A 43 -2.79 8.03 19.38
CA ALA A 43 -2.43 6.76 18.77
C ALA A 43 -1.35 6.04 19.63
N PRO A 44 -1.44 4.71 19.80
CA PRO A 44 -0.40 3.96 20.49
C PRO A 44 0.95 4.21 19.83
N CYS A 45 2.02 4.27 20.63
CA CYS A 45 3.36 4.48 20.10
C CYS A 45 3.68 3.46 19.00
N GLY A 46 4.27 3.96 17.92
CA GLY A 46 4.61 3.17 16.75
C GLY A 46 3.45 2.88 15.81
N VAL A 47 2.21 3.29 16.10
CA VAL A 47 1.09 3.26 15.14
C VAL A 47 1.13 4.51 14.28
N VAL A 48 1.12 4.33 12.96
CA VAL A 48 1.06 5.44 12.00
C VAL A 48 -0.07 5.18 11.02
N TYR A 49 -0.87 6.21 10.78
CA TYR A 49 -1.86 6.25 9.72
C TYR A 49 -1.24 7.02 8.54
N ALA A 50 -1.06 6.36 7.40
CA ALA A 50 -0.48 6.94 6.21
C ALA A 50 -1.46 7.83 5.43
N CYS A 51 -0.90 8.86 4.79
CA CYS A 51 -1.57 9.65 3.77
C CYS A 51 -1.38 8.99 2.40
N VAL A 52 -2.44 8.39 1.86
CA VAL A 52 -2.39 7.60 0.62
C VAL A 52 -3.35 8.20 -0.39
N HIS A 53 -2.83 8.58 -1.56
CA HIS A 53 -3.58 9.29 -2.61
C HIS A 53 -4.30 10.57 -2.14
N GLY A 54 -3.74 11.25 -1.12
CA GLY A 54 -4.31 12.49 -0.56
C GLY A 54 -5.41 12.27 0.47
N TYR A 55 -5.59 11.03 0.95
CA TYR A 55 -6.56 10.68 1.99
C TYR A 55 -5.92 9.86 3.10
N CYS A 56 -6.35 10.08 4.34
CA CYS A 56 -5.92 9.30 5.49
C CYS A 56 -6.48 7.88 5.41
N GLU A 57 -5.63 6.89 5.63
CA GLU A 57 -6.09 5.52 5.77
C GLU A 57 -7.00 5.34 6.99
N GLN A 58 -8.00 4.47 6.89
CA GLN A 58 -8.89 4.19 8.03
C GLN A 58 -8.32 3.13 8.99
N GLN A 59 -7.37 2.34 8.52
CA GLN A 59 -6.70 1.29 9.29
C GLN A 59 -5.19 1.46 9.09
N PRO A 60 -4.40 1.40 10.17
CA PRO A 60 -2.97 1.62 10.09
C PRO A 60 -2.32 0.48 9.30
N SER A 61 -1.65 0.81 8.20
CA SER A 61 -0.93 -0.16 7.38
C SER A 61 0.56 -0.25 7.75
N ARG A 62 1.03 0.63 8.65
CA ARG A 62 2.45 0.84 8.97
C ARG A 62 2.68 0.92 10.47
N ALA A 63 3.89 0.54 10.86
CA ALA A 63 4.39 0.79 12.20
C ALA A 63 5.78 1.44 12.15
N LEU A 64 6.01 2.43 13.02
CA LEU A 64 7.33 3.02 13.25
C LEU A 64 7.92 2.51 14.58
N PRO A 65 9.25 2.44 14.70
CA PRO A 65 9.88 2.17 16.00
C PRO A 65 9.50 3.26 16.99
N CYS A 66 9.25 2.86 18.24
CA CYS A 66 9.25 3.80 19.36
C CYS A 66 10.70 4.16 19.68
N ASP A 67 11.00 5.45 19.82
CA ASP A 67 12.25 5.87 20.45
C ASP A 67 12.17 5.49 21.93
N GLU A 68 13.15 4.70 22.40
CA GLU A 68 13.22 4.18 23.78
C GLU A 68 13.51 5.27 24.83
#